data_AF-A0A2T1LVR3-F1
#
_entry.id   AF-A0A2T1LVR3-F1
#
_cell.length_a   1.000
_cell.length_b   1.000
_cell.length_c   1.000
_cell.angle_alpha   90.00
_cell.angle_beta   90.00
_cell.angle_gamma   90.00
#
_symmetry.space_group_name_H-M   'P 1'
#
loop_
_entity.id
_entity.type
_entity.pdbx_description
1 polymer ?
#
loop_
_entity_poly.entity_id
_entity_poly.type
_entity_poly.pdbx_seq_one_letter_code
_entity_poly.pdbx_strand_id
1 'polypeptide(L)'
;MGVALGLSLSFWTGHLTHAQSLRPEYVANIVYQRLPEIPKENQYIRQSTKEVDPDNTLISRLIRYNQDVQKRPVRYRLDWKLAFADYLGANEPVKEERYPGRNTLTVNPYKKDLEVIRSLNRRQRNELVNIIASVYNPPASQSETPQPTPQSSPQPTPQPSPPTAPQKPTFSQPGDSQLLKP
;
A
#
# COMPACT_ATOMS: atom_id res chain seq x y z
N MET A 1 -40.22 19.47 -48.82
CA MET A 1 -40.80 18.33 -48.07
C MET A 1 -39.84 17.16 -48.24
N GLY A 2 -39.11 16.63 -47.26
CA GLY A 2 -39.26 16.72 -45.82
C GLY A 2 -37.92 16.63 -45.07
N VAL A 3 -38.07 16.76 -43.75
CA VAL A 3 -37.05 16.96 -42.71
C VAL A 3 -36.76 15.63 -42.00
N ALA A 4 -35.50 15.39 -41.59
CA ALA A 4 -35.12 14.53 -40.46
C ALA A 4 -33.67 14.93 -40.05
N LEU A 5 -33.39 15.67 -38.97
CA LEU A 5 -33.37 15.28 -37.54
C LEU A 5 -32.86 13.84 -37.37
N GLY A 6 -31.63 13.52 -36.95
CA GLY A 6 -30.74 14.18 -36.00
C GLY A 6 -30.79 13.39 -34.70
N LEU A 7 -29.79 12.53 -34.42
CA LEU A 7 -29.56 11.92 -33.10
C LEU A 7 -28.08 11.48 -33.02
N SER A 8 -27.25 12.35 -32.45
CA SER A 8 -25.89 12.03 -32.01
C SER A 8 -25.96 11.32 -30.67
N LEU A 9 -25.62 10.03 -30.63
CA LEU A 9 -25.38 9.32 -29.37
C LEU A 9 -23.94 9.60 -28.92
N SER A 10 -23.80 10.54 -27.98
CA SER A 10 -22.58 10.71 -27.20
C SER A 10 -22.40 9.49 -26.29
N PHE A 11 -21.39 8.67 -26.57
CA PHE A 11 -20.97 7.60 -25.66
C PHE A 11 -20.29 8.23 -24.44
N TRP A 12 -20.91 8.06 -23.27
CA TRP A 12 -20.33 8.43 -21.99
C TRP A 12 -19.12 7.51 -21.73
N THR A 13 -17.92 8.06 -21.67
CA THR A 13 -16.74 7.36 -21.16
C THR A 13 -16.87 7.27 -19.64
N GLY A 14 -17.51 6.21 -19.16
CA GLY A 14 -17.44 5.85 -17.75
C GLY A 14 -15.97 5.59 -17.40
N HIS A 15 -15.36 6.49 -16.62
CA HIS A 15 -14.05 6.24 -16.03
C HIS A 15 -14.26 5.12 -15.00
N LEU A 16 -13.92 3.89 -15.37
CA LEU A 16 -13.75 2.80 -14.41
C LEU A 16 -12.58 3.18 -13.50
N THR A 17 -12.83 3.91 -12.41
CA THR A 17 -11.89 3.98 -11.29
C THR A 17 -11.96 2.66 -10.53
N HIS A 18 -11.47 1.59 -11.15
CA HIS A 18 -11.09 0.39 -10.42
C HIS A 18 -9.82 0.73 -9.65
N ALA A 19 -9.97 1.05 -8.37
CA ALA A 19 -8.88 0.80 -7.44
C ALA A 19 -8.67 -0.73 -7.43
N GLN A 20 -7.84 -1.23 -8.35
CA GLN A 20 -7.46 -2.63 -8.37
C GLN A 20 -6.79 -2.92 -7.04
N SER A 21 -7.47 -3.68 -6.18
CA SER A 21 -6.88 -4.11 -4.91
C SER A 21 -5.72 -5.04 -5.25
N LEU A 22 -4.50 -4.65 -4.90
CA LEU A 22 -3.31 -5.43 -5.22
C LEU A 22 -3.41 -6.80 -4.56
N ARG A 23 -3.15 -7.85 -5.33
CA ARG A 23 -3.17 -9.22 -4.81
C ARG A 23 -2.04 -9.40 -3.78
N PRO A 24 -2.29 -10.05 -2.63
CA PRO A 24 -1.26 -10.31 -1.62
C PRO A 24 -0.03 -11.01 -2.17
N GLU A 25 -0.21 -11.94 -3.10
CA GLU A 25 0.85 -12.72 -3.74
C GLU A 25 1.78 -11.81 -4.57
N TYR A 26 1.20 -10.85 -5.30
CA TYR A 26 1.95 -9.88 -6.08
C TYR A 26 2.82 -8.99 -5.19
N VAL A 27 2.26 -8.47 -4.09
CA VAL A 27 3.02 -7.65 -3.14
C VAL A 27 4.08 -8.47 -2.43
N ALA A 28 3.77 -9.72 -2.05
CA ALA A 28 4.73 -10.64 -1.45
C ALA A 28 5.94 -10.88 -2.37
N ASN A 29 5.71 -11.07 -3.68
CA ASN A 29 6.79 -11.22 -4.65
C ASN A 29 7.72 -10.00 -4.70
N ILE A 30 7.17 -8.78 -4.67
CA ILE A 30 7.99 -7.55 -4.58
C ILE A 30 8.81 -7.52 -3.29
N VAL A 31 8.20 -7.91 -2.17
CA VAL A 31 8.91 -7.97 -0.88
C VAL A 31 10.07 -8.95 -0.94
N TYR A 32 9.87 -10.18 -1.41
CA TYR A 32 10.93 -11.18 -1.49
C TYR A 32 12.03 -10.83 -2.50
N GLN A 33 11.73 -10.02 -3.52
CA GLN A 33 12.78 -9.47 -4.40
C GLN A 33 13.66 -8.45 -3.67
N ARG A 34 13.11 -7.69 -2.71
CA ARG A 34 13.84 -6.67 -1.96
C ARG A 34 14.47 -7.19 -0.67
N LEU A 35 13.88 -8.22 -0.06
CA LEU A 35 14.31 -8.87 1.18
C LEU A 35 14.40 -10.39 0.98
N PRO A 36 15.38 -10.87 0.19
CA PRO A 36 15.50 -12.30 -0.15
C PRO A 36 15.85 -13.18 1.06
N GLU A 37 16.34 -12.61 2.15
CA GLU A 37 16.71 -13.31 3.38
C GLU A 37 15.50 -13.70 4.25
N ILE A 38 14.32 -13.12 4.01
CA ILE A 38 13.11 -13.51 4.75
C ILE A 38 12.63 -14.88 4.24
N PRO A 39 12.42 -15.86 5.13
CA PRO A 39 11.88 -17.16 4.74
C PRO A 39 10.53 -17.05 4.03
N LYS A 40 10.37 -17.80 2.95
CA LYS A 40 9.11 -17.83 2.21
C LYS A 40 7.99 -18.57 2.93
N GLU A 41 8.32 -19.62 3.70
CA GLU A 41 7.35 -20.50 4.37
C GLU A 41 6.18 -20.89 3.43
N ASN A 42 6.52 -21.48 2.28
CA ASN A 42 5.59 -21.77 1.18
C ASN A 42 5.55 -23.25 0.77
N GLN A 43 5.94 -24.15 1.66
CA GLN A 43 5.89 -25.61 1.44
C GLN A 43 4.56 -26.21 1.92
N TYR A 44 3.51 -25.40 2.05
CA TYR A 44 2.22 -25.85 2.54
C TYR A 44 1.39 -26.50 1.43
N ILE A 45 0.74 -27.61 1.76
CA ILE A 45 -0.11 -28.36 0.83
C ILE A 45 -1.53 -27.80 0.90
N ARG A 46 -2.12 -27.53 -0.25
CA ARG A 46 -3.51 -27.07 -0.38
C ARG A 46 -4.49 -28.23 -0.20
N GLN A 47 -5.56 -28.01 0.57
CA GLN A 47 -6.55 -29.05 0.86
C GLN A 47 -7.27 -29.54 -0.40
N SER A 48 -7.56 -28.64 -1.34
CA SER A 48 -8.35 -28.93 -2.54
C SER A 48 -7.57 -29.66 -3.62
N THR A 49 -6.31 -29.29 -3.86
CA THR A 49 -5.49 -29.86 -4.94
C THR A 49 -4.55 -30.96 -4.47
N LYS A 50 -4.27 -31.05 -3.16
CA LYS A 50 -3.25 -31.93 -2.57
C LYS A 50 -1.82 -31.63 -3.06
N GLU A 51 -1.61 -30.46 -3.62
CA GLU A 51 -0.31 -29.99 -4.11
C GLU A 51 0.22 -28.85 -3.23
N VAL A 52 1.53 -28.63 -3.29
CA VAL A 52 2.18 -27.47 -2.68
C VAL A 52 1.65 -26.18 -3.32
N ASP A 53 1.35 -25.18 -2.51
CA ASP A 53 0.92 -23.87 -2.95
C ASP A 53 2.07 -22.85 -2.86
N PRO A 54 2.82 -22.62 -3.96
CA PRO A 54 4.04 -21.81 -3.92
C PRO A 54 3.77 -20.33 -3.65
N ASP A 55 2.56 -19.85 -3.95
CA ASP A 55 2.16 -18.46 -3.76
C ASP A 55 1.71 -18.18 -2.32
N ASN A 56 1.36 -19.22 -1.56
CA ASN A 56 1.02 -19.13 -0.14
C ASN A 56 2.28 -18.99 0.72
N THR A 57 2.83 -17.78 0.70
CA THR A 57 4.04 -17.39 1.44
C THR A 57 3.71 -16.71 2.77
N LEU A 58 4.68 -16.63 3.68
CA LEU A 58 4.61 -15.86 4.94
C LEU A 58 4.11 -14.44 4.69
N ILE A 59 4.70 -13.73 3.73
CA ILE A 59 4.31 -12.33 3.46
C ILE A 59 2.90 -12.24 2.88
N SER A 60 2.50 -13.16 1.98
CA SER A 60 1.13 -13.17 1.47
C SER A 60 0.10 -13.39 2.60
N ARG A 61 0.40 -14.26 3.56
CA ARG A 61 -0.44 -14.51 4.74
C ARG A 61 -0.44 -13.34 5.70
N LEU A 62 0.69 -12.67 5.94
CA LEU A 62 0.74 -11.43 6.73
C LEU A 62 -0.15 -10.33 6.14
N ILE A 63 -0.11 -10.16 4.81
CA ILE A 63 -0.95 -9.18 4.10
C ILE A 63 -2.42 -9.55 4.23
N ARG A 64 -2.78 -10.82 3.98
CA ARG A 64 -4.14 -11.34 4.19
C ARG A 64 -4.61 -11.16 5.63
N TYR A 65 -3.75 -11.38 6.61
CA TYR A 65 -4.07 -11.15 8.01
C TYR A 65 -4.45 -9.68 8.26
N ASN A 66 -3.61 -8.73 7.82
CA ASN A 66 -3.89 -7.31 7.98
C ASN A 66 -5.20 -6.88 7.28
N GLN A 67 -5.36 -7.25 6.01
CA GLN A 67 -6.46 -6.76 5.18
C GLN A 67 -7.78 -7.52 5.40
N ASP A 68 -7.73 -8.86 5.56
CA ASP A 68 -8.91 -9.72 5.51
C ASP A 68 -9.38 -10.13 6.91
N VAL A 69 -8.45 -10.36 7.84
CA VAL A 69 -8.76 -10.79 9.21
C VAL A 69 -8.98 -9.58 10.11
N GLN A 70 -8.03 -8.64 10.08
CA GLN A 70 -8.04 -7.43 10.91
C GLN A 70 -8.76 -6.25 10.26
N LYS A 71 -9.05 -6.33 8.95
CA LYS A 71 -9.74 -5.26 8.19
C LYS A 71 -9.03 -3.90 8.29
N ARG A 72 -7.70 -3.92 8.45
CA ARG A 72 -6.87 -2.71 8.54
C ARG A 72 -6.56 -2.16 7.14
N PRO A 73 -6.54 -0.84 6.95
CA PRO A 73 -6.07 -0.24 5.71
C PRO A 73 -4.65 -0.66 5.34
N VAL A 74 -4.39 -0.89 4.05
CA VAL A 74 -3.08 -1.32 3.54
C VAL A 74 -2.13 -0.15 3.23
N ARG A 75 -2.65 1.08 3.16
CA ARG A 75 -1.89 2.26 2.72
C ARG A 75 -1.02 2.89 3.81
N TYR A 76 -1.34 2.66 5.08
CA TYR A 76 -0.68 3.34 6.18
C TYR A 76 0.34 2.45 6.87
N ARG A 77 1.53 3.01 7.12
CA ARG A 77 2.60 2.32 7.86
C ARG A 77 2.19 1.95 9.29
N LEU A 78 1.28 2.72 9.89
CA LEU A 78 0.78 2.46 11.24
C LEU A 78 0.06 1.12 11.32
N ASP A 79 -0.84 0.85 10.38
CA ASP A 79 -1.59 -0.41 10.33
C ASP A 79 -0.68 -1.63 10.23
N TRP A 80 0.35 -1.55 9.39
CA TRP A 80 1.37 -2.60 9.32
C TRP A 80 2.13 -2.78 10.63
N LYS A 81 2.48 -1.69 11.32
CA LYS A 81 3.12 -1.77 12.65
C LYS A 81 2.20 -2.42 13.69
N LEU A 82 0.89 -2.14 13.64
CA LEU A 82 -0.10 -2.78 14.50
C LEU A 82 -0.20 -4.28 14.18
N ALA A 83 -0.22 -4.66 12.90
CA ALA A 83 -0.17 -6.06 12.51
C ALA A 83 1.09 -6.75 13.08
N PHE A 84 2.28 -6.17 12.98
CA PHE A 84 3.48 -6.73 13.64
C PHE A 84 3.34 -6.79 15.16
N ALA A 85 2.74 -5.78 15.79
CA ALA A 85 2.51 -5.79 17.23
C ALA A 85 1.59 -6.94 17.65
N ASP A 86 0.61 -7.33 16.84
CA ASP A 86 -0.23 -8.51 17.09
C ASP A 86 0.61 -9.79 17.17
N TYR A 87 1.49 -10.05 16.18
CA TYR A 87 2.39 -11.22 16.17
C TYR A 87 3.40 -11.21 17.33
N LEU A 88 3.81 -10.02 17.75
CA LEU A 88 4.70 -9.85 18.90
C LEU A 88 3.97 -9.96 20.26
N GLY A 89 2.64 -10.07 20.26
CA GLY A 89 1.83 -10.13 21.47
C GLY A 89 1.74 -8.78 22.21
N ALA A 90 1.97 -7.67 21.52
CA ALA A 90 2.01 -6.32 22.07
C ALA A 90 0.78 -5.46 21.71
N ASN A 91 -0.16 -5.99 20.93
CA ASN A 91 -1.43 -5.34 20.58
C ASN A 91 -2.60 -6.31 20.74
N GLU A 92 -3.12 -6.88 19.65
CA GLU A 92 -4.23 -7.85 19.70
C GLU A 92 -3.72 -9.29 19.55
N PRO A 93 -4.34 -10.28 20.22
CA PRO A 93 -3.96 -11.67 20.05
C PRO A 93 -4.33 -12.17 18.65
N VAL A 94 -3.36 -12.75 17.95
CA VAL A 94 -3.61 -13.47 16.69
C VAL A 94 -4.35 -14.77 17.00
N LYS A 95 -5.58 -14.91 16.48
CA LYS A 95 -6.42 -16.10 16.69
C LYS A 95 -6.09 -17.16 15.65
N GLU A 96 -5.64 -18.33 16.12
CA GLU A 96 -5.22 -19.45 15.27
C GLU A 96 -6.35 -19.92 14.34
N GLU A 97 -7.59 -19.87 14.81
CA GLU A 97 -8.80 -20.33 14.10
C GLU A 97 -9.17 -19.43 12.93
N ARG A 98 -8.73 -18.17 12.94
CA ARG A 98 -8.97 -17.19 11.89
C ARG A 98 -7.73 -16.92 11.04
N TYR A 99 -6.65 -17.66 11.25
CA TYR A 99 -5.38 -17.41 10.60
C TYR A 99 -5.45 -17.71 9.09
N PRO A 100 -4.87 -16.86 8.22
CA PRO A 100 -4.80 -17.12 6.78
C PRO A 100 -4.15 -18.47 6.49
N GLY A 101 -4.83 -19.33 5.73
CA GLY A 101 -4.36 -20.69 5.46
C GLY A 101 -5.05 -21.78 6.28
N ARG A 102 -5.67 -21.46 7.43
CA ARG A 102 -6.31 -22.43 8.33
C ARG A 102 -7.31 -23.38 7.65
N ASN A 103 -8.09 -22.87 6.71
CA ASN A 103 -9.15 -23.60 6.02
C ASN A 103 -8.79 -23.99 4.57
N THR A 104 -7.63 -23.57 4.07
CA THR A 104 -7.22 -23.82 2.68
C THR A 104 -6.00 -24.72 2.58
N LEU A 105 -5.22 -24.84 3.67
CA LEU A 105 -4.00 -25.64 3.76
C LEU A 105 -4.22 -26.84 4.68
N THR A 106 -3.51 -27.94 4.44
CA THR A 106 -3.61 -29.16 5.26
C THR A 106 -3.09 -28.95 6.68
N VAL A 107 -2.11 -28.06 6.85
CA VAL A 107 -1.55 -27.65 8.13
C VAL A 107 -1.73 -26.14 8.28
N ASN A 108 -2.14 -25.72 9.48
CA ASN A 108 -2.25 -24.28 9.77
C ASN A 108 -0.84 -23.66 9.93
N PRO A 109 -0.49 -22.65 9.12
CA PRO A 109 0.84 -22.04 9.15
C PRO A 109 1.09 -21.16 10.39
N TYR A 110 0.06 -20.85 11.17
CA TYR A 110 0.11 -19.86 12.26
C TYR A 110 1.35 -19.93 13.16
N LYS A 111 1.64 -21.11 13.76
CA LYS A 111 2.73 -21.24 14.73
C LYS A 111 4.09 -20.94 14.11
N LYS A 112 4.32 -21.46 12.89
CA LYS A 112 5.58 -21.26 12.18
C LYS A 112 5.76 -19.80 11.78
N ASP A 113 4.71 -19.16 11.28
CA ASP A 113 4.76 -17.75 10.88
C ASP A 113 5.01 -16.83 12.08
N LEU A 114 4.40 -17.15 13.23
CA LEU A 114 4.62 -16.45 14.49
C LEU A 114 6.09 -16.51 14.93
N GLU A 115 6.71 -17.69 14.85
CA GLU A 115 8.13 -17.87 15.17
C GLU A 115 9.02 -17.04 14.24
N VAL A 116 8.77 -17.08 12.93
CA VAL A 116 9.57 -16.32 11.94
C VAL A 116 9.41 -14.82 12.17
N ILE A 117 8.20 -14.31 12.38
CA ILE A 117 8.00 -12.87 12.61
C ILE A 117 8.63 -12.40 13.93
N ARG A 118 8.62 -13.25 14.97
CA ARG A 118 9.27 -12.95 16.26
C ARG A 118 10.79 -12.98 16.17
N SER A 119 11.37 -13.77 15.28
CA SER A 119 12.81 -13.84 15.08
C SER A 119 13.38 -12.64 14.31
N LEU A 120 12.54 -11.93 13.54
CA LEU A 120 12.95 -10.69 12.88
C LEU A 120 13.39 -9.65 13.91
N ASN A 121 14.49 -8.95 13.66
CA ASN A 121 14.88 -7.83 14.50
C ASN A 121 14.10 -6.54 14.16
N ARG A 122 14.26 -5.50 14.98
CA ARG A 122 13.55 -4.22 14.80
C ARG A 122 13.82 -3.57 13.44
N ARG A 123 15.04 -3.67 12.91
CA ARG A 123 15.43 -3.11 11.60
C ARG A 123 14.67 -3.84 10.49
N GLN A 124 14.71 -5.16 10.46
CA GLN A 124 14.01 -5.99 9.47
C GLN A 124 12.50 -5.73 9.45
N ARG A 125 11.87 -5.64 10.63
CA ARG A 125 10.43 -5.30 10.72
C ARG A 125 10.13 -3.92 10.14
N ASN A 126 10.94 -2.91 10.47
CA ASN A 126 10.74 -1.56 9.93
C ASN A 126 10.93 -1.51 8.41
N GLU A 127 11.91 -2.23 7.89
CA GLU A 127 12.18 -2.32 6.47
C GLU A 127 11.04 -3.00 5.72
N LEU A 128 10.54 -4.12 6.25
CA LEU A 128 9.38 -4.82 5.72
C LEU A 128 8.12 -3.94 5.71
N VAL A 129 7.83 -3.23 6.81
CA VAL A 129 6.73 -2.24 6.89
C VAL A 129 6.88 -1.16 5.80
N ASN A 130 8.09 -0.62 5.63
CA ASN A 130 8.34 0.43 4.65
C ASN A 130 8.12 -0.06 3.21
N ILE A 131 8.60 -1.26 2.89
CA ILE A 131 8.43 -1.85 1.56
C ILE A 131 6.95 -2.09 1.27
N ILE A 132 6.23 -2.80 2.16
CA ILE A 132 4.81 -3.10 1.95
C ILE A 132 4.02 -1.80 1.78
N ALA A 133 4.20 -0.82 2.67
CA ALA A 133 3.51 0.45 2.58
C ALA A 133 3.85 1.23 1.29
N SER A 134 5.09 1.16 0.80
CA SER A 134 5.48 1.83 -0.45
C SER A 134 4.83 1.22 -1.69
N VAL A 135 4.48 -0.07 -1.66
CA VAL A 135 3.78 -0.74 -2.76
C VAL A 135 2.31 -0.28 -2.83
N TYR A 136 1.65 -0.14 -1.67
CA TYR A 136 0.25 0.32 -1.60
C TYR A 136 0.06 1.83 -1.67
N ASN A 137 1.11 2.58 -1.36
CA ASN A 137 1.12 4.04 -1.42
C ASN A 137 2.45 4.49 -2.05
N PRO A 138 2.62 4.28 -3.36
CA PRO A 138 3.80 4.80 -4.05
C PRO A 138 3.82 6.31 -3.90
N PRO A 139 4.99 6.92 -3.66
CA PRO A 139 5.09 8.38 -3.73
C PRO A 139 4.55 8.79 -5.10
N ALA A 140 3.69 9.81 -5.13
CA ALA A 140 3.23 10.35 -6.40
C ALA A 140 4.47 10.61 -7.25
N SER A 141 4.61 9.90 -8.38
CA SER A 141 5.56 10.30 -9.39
C SER A 141 5.27 11.77 -9.62
N GLN A 142 6.25 12.63 -9.35
CA GLN A 142 6.20 14.00 -9.84
C GLN A 142 5.87 13.85 -11.32
N SER A 143 4.66 14.23 -11.71
CA SER A 143 4.32 14.31 -13.12
C SER A 143 5.40 15.19 -13.70
N GLU A 144 6.21 14.64 -14.59
CA GLU A 144 7.13 15.41 -15.41
C GLU A 144 6.25 16.45 -16.13
N THR A 145 6.20 17.66 -15.59
CA THR A 145 5.79 18.82 -16.36
C THR A 145 6.71 18.87 -17.57
N PRO A 146 6.19 18.95 -18.81
CA PRO A 146 7.03 19.07 -19.99
C PRO A 146 7.99 20.24 -19.81
N GLN A 147 9.28 19.95 -19.82
CA GLN A 147 10.35 20.92 -19.73
C GLN A 147 10.27 21.87 -20.94
N PRO A 148 10.14 23.20 -20.76
CA PRO A 148 10.24 24.13 -21.89
C PRO A 148 11.66 24.14 -22.45
N THR A 149 11.77 24.03 -23.77
CA THR A 149 13.01 24.09 -24.56
C THR A 149 13.75 25.41 -24.34
N PRO A 150 15.10 25.44 -24.29
CA PRO A 150 15.85 26.68 -24.14
C PRO A 150 15.87 27.47 -25.46
N GLN A 151 15.14 28.58 -25.54
CA GLN A 151 15.34 29.63 -26.55
C GLN A 151 16.32 30.67 -26.01
N SER A 152 17.32 30.99 -26.84
CA SER A 152 18.42 31.93 -26.58
C SER A 152 17.96 33.36 -26.26
N SER A 153 18.58 33.98 -25.25
CA SER A 153 18.40 35.40 -24.88
C SER A 153 19.14 36.35 -25.85
N PRO A 154 18.69 37.62 -25.94
CA PRO A 154 19.51 38.73 -25.42
C PRO A 154 18.75 39.74 -24.52
N GLN A 155 19.50 40.35 -23.58
CA GLN A 155 19.19 41.39 -22.54
C GLN A 155 18.79 42.79 -23.13
N PRO A 156 18.46 43.87 -22.35
CA PRO A 156 18.24 44.07 -20.88
C PRO A 156 17.08 45.03 -20.40
N THR A 157 16.48 44.75 -19.21
CA THR A 157 15.83 45.65 -18.17
C THR A 157 14.68 46.64 -18.53
N PRO A 158 13.75 47.05 -17.61
CA PRO A 158 13.91 47.20 -16.14
C PRO A 158 12.85 46.52 -15.23
N GLN A 159 13.26 46.38 -13.97
CA GLN A 159 12.61 45.72 -12.83
C GLN A 159 11.25 46.30 -12.41
N PRO A 160 10.26 45.43 -12.15
CA PRO A 160 9.23 45.64 -11.13
C PRO A 160 9.32 44.59 -10.00
N SER A 161 8.83 44.98 -8.82
CA SER A 161 8.91 44.37 -7.49
C SER A 161 8.77 42.83 -7.37
N PRO A 162 9.36 42.20 -6.33
CA PRO A 162 9.32 40.75 -6.17
C PRO A 162 7.88 40.25 -5.89
N PRO A 163 7.42 39.19 -6.56
CA PRO A 163 6.19 38.49 -6.18
C PRO A 163 6.40 37.75 -4.86
N THR A 164 5.47 37.95 -3.92
CA THR A 164 5.41 37.20 -2.66
C THR A 164 5.41 35.71 -2.94
N ALA A 165 6.43 35.00 -2.44
CA ALA A 165 6.53 33.55 -2.57
C ALA A 165 5.30 32.86 -1.93
N PRO A 166 4.83 31.73 -2.48
CA PRO A 166 3.77 30.93 -1.86
C PRO A 166 4.24 30.51 -0.46
N GLN A 167 3.51 30.95 0.58
CA GLN A 167 3.81 30.57 1.94
C GLN A 167 3.61 29.07 2.11
N LYS A 168 4.66 28.39 2.58
CA LYS A 168 4.66 26.99 2.96
C LYS A 168 3.59 26.79 4.06
N PRO A 169 2.77 25.71 4.02
CA PRO A 169 1.78 25.46 5.07
C PRO A 169 2.48 25.46 6.43
N THR A 170 2.01 26.32 7.33
CA THR A 170 2.53 26.40 8.69
C THR A 170 2.02 25.20 9.48
N PHE A 171 2.85 24.66 10.37
CA PHE A 171 2.40 23.66 11.32
C PHE A 171 1.35 24.26 12.25
N SER A 172 0.38 23.44 12.65
CA SER A 172 -0.61 23.84 13.65
C SER A 172 0.05 24.26 14.96
N GLN A 173 -0.40 25.37 15.53
CA GLN A 173 0.09 25.87 16.81
C GLN A 173 -0.68 25.25 17.99
N PRO A 174 -0.06 25.17 19.18
CA PRO A 174 -0.78 24.81 20.40
C PRO A 174 -1.95 25.77 20.62
N GLY A 175 -3.18 25.26 20.59
CA GLY A 175 -4.42 26.07 20.67
C GLY A 175 -5.33 25.94 19.46
N ASP A 176 -4.81 25.47 18.31
CA ASP A 176 -5.60 25.33 17.06
C ASP A 176 -6.79 24.36 17.21
N SER A 177 -6.74 23.43 18.16
CA SER A 177 -7.87 22.55 18.48
C SER A 177 -9.10 23.28 19.03
N GLN A 178 -8.93 24.51 19.51
CA GLN A 178 -10.04 25.35 20.01
C GLN A 178 -10.83 26.00 18.86
N LEU A 179 -10.25 26.09 17.67
CA LEU A 179 -10.90 26.60 16.46
C LEU A 179 -11.93 25.61 15.87
N LEU A 180 -11.94 24.37 16.37
CA LEU A 180 -12.86 23.31 15.95
C LEU A 180 -14.11 23.22 16.83
N LYS A 181 -14.28 24.15 17.78
CA LYS A 181 -15.46 24.21 18.63
C LYS A 181 -16.60 24.94 17.89
N PRO A 182 -17.85 24.43 17.93
CA PRO A 182 -19.00 25.01 17.21
C PRO A 182 -19.46 26.35 17.81
#